data_AF-A0A0N8K7P9-F1
#
_entry.id   AF-A0A0N8K7P9-F1
#
_cell.length_a   1.000
_cell.length_b   1.000
_cell.length_c   1.000
_cell.angle_alpha   90.00
_cell.angle_beta   90.00
_cell.angle_gamma   90.00
#
_symmetry.space_group_name_H-M   'P 1'
#
loop_
_entity.id
_entity.type
_entity.pdbx_description
1 polymer ?
#
loop_
_entity_poly.entity_id
_entity_poly.type
_entity_poly.pdbx_seq_one_letter_code
_entity_poly.pdbx_strand_id
1 'polypeptide(L)'
;MNWGSDVIDWSRVSELHEEVGDDALGEVLELFSSEVAEGLARLAQANSATAIAAEFHFLKGAALNLGLDEVAQICAKGEENARNGVMTEAQRLAVTEQFPASCQELSSQWRDRIGAN
;
A
#
# COMPACT_ATOMS: atom_id res chain seq x y z
N MET A 1 -10.43 -0.50 -22.08
CA MET A 1 -10.48 -1.40 -20.92
C MET A 1 -11.23 -0.67 -19.82
N ASN A 2 -12.34 -1.24 -19.34
CA ASN A 2 -13.06 -0.72 -18.18
C ASN A 2 -12.31 -1.20 -16.92
N TRP A 3 -11.71 -0.27 -16.18
CA TRP A 3 -11.27 -0.50 -14.82
C TRP A 3 -12.36 0.08 -13.91
N GLY A 4 -13.46 -0.64 -13.79
CA GLY A 4 -14.49 -0.29 -12.82
C GLY A 4 -14.06 -0.86 -11.48
N SER A 5 -13.96 -0.04 -10.43
CA SER A 5 -14.00 -0.44 -9.01
C SER A 5 -13.05 -1.52 -8.46
N ASP A 6 -12.18 -2.14 -9.26
CA ASP A 6 -11.53 -3.43 -8.97
C ASP A 6 -10.07 -3.34 -8.46
N VAL A 7 -9.58 -2.16 -8.06
CA VAL A 7 -8.15 -1.98 -7.68
C VAL A 7 -7.89 -2.17 -6.18
N ILE A 8 -8.91 -1.99 -5.35
CA ILE A 8 -8.85 -2.21 -3.89
C ILE A 8 -9.65 -3.47 -3.57
N ASP A 9 -9.00 -4.42 -2.89
CA ASP A 9 -9.69 -5.56 -2.30
C ASP A 9 -10.54 -5.10 -1.10
N TRP A 10 -11.78 -4.73 -1.41
CA TRP A 10 -12.77 -4.31 -0.42
C TRP A 10 -13.18 -5.43 0.54
N SER A 11 -12.93 -6.70 0.20
CA SER A 11 -13.18 -7.80 1.14
C SER A 11 -12.19 -7.72 2.31
N ARG A 12 -10.91 -7.44 2.02
CA ARG A 12 -9.90 -7.22 3.05
C ARG A 12 -10.20 -5.98 3.91
N VAL A 13 -10.70 -4.91 3.30
CA VAL A 13 -11.12 -3.70 4.03
C VAL A 13 -12.33 -3.99 4.93
N SER A 14 -13.26 -4.84 4.49
CA SER A 14 -14.40 -5.30 5.30
C SER A 14 -13.94 -6.15 6.49
N GLU A 15 -12.97 -7.06 6.30
CA GLU A 15 -12.39 -7.81 7.42
C GLU A 15 -11.74 -6.87 8.44
N LEU A 16 -10.97 -5.88 7.97
CA LEU A 16 -10.35 -4.89 8.85
C LEU A 16 -11.42 -4.06 9.59
N HIS A 17 -12.52 -3.70 8.92
CA HIS A 17 -13.68 -3.04 9.55
C HIS A 17 -14.30 -3.90 10.66
N GLU A 18 -14.49 -5.20 10.42
CA GLU A 18 -15.01 -6.13 11.43
C GLU A 18 -14.05 -6.28 12.63
N GLU A 19 -12.75 -6.21 12.40
CA GLU A 19 -11.71 -6.33 13.43
C GLU A 19 -11.62 -5.09 14.34
N VAL A 20 -11.66 -3.88 13.76
CA VAL A 20 -11.43 -2.63 14.52
C VAL A 20 -12.72 -1.88 14.87
N GLY A 21 -13.79 -2.11 14.12
CA GLY A 21 -15.08 -1.44 14.26
C GLY A 21 -15.19 -0.13 13.45
N ASP A 22 -16.44 0.29 13.24
CA ASP A 22 -16.80 1.42 12.36
C ASP A 22 -16.14 2.74 12.75
N ASP A 23 -16.16 3.06 14.05
CA ASP A 23 -15.61 4.32 14.57
C ASP A 23 -14.07 4.36 14.47
N ALA A 24 -13.40 3.21 14.53
CA ALA A 24 -11.94 3.12 14.60
C ALA A 24 -11.26 2.95 13.23
N LEU A 25 -11.97 2.44 12.22
CA LEU A 25 -11.36 2.16 10.91
C LEU A 25 -10.75 3.42 10.29
N GLY A 26 -11.44 4.55 10.37
CA GLY A 26 -10.90 5.82 9.85
C GLY A 26 -9.55 6.19 10.48
N GLU A 27 -9.44 6.11 11.81
CA GLU A 27 -8.20 6.40 12.54
C GLU A 27 -7.08 5.41 12.18
N VAL A 28 -7.41 4.13 12.03
CA VAL A 28 -6.47 3.08 11.63
C VAL A 28 -5.93 3.35 10.21
N LEU A 29 -6.79 3.72 9.27
CA LEU A 29 -6.38 4.03 7.89
C LEU A 29 -5.51 5.29 7.81
N GLU A 30 -5.78 6.30 8.64
CA GLU A 30 -4.93 7.48 8.78
C GLU A 30 -3.55 7.12 9.34
N LEU A 31 -3.49 6.27 10.37
CA LEU A 31 -2.23 5.77 10.93
C LEU A 31 -1.41 5.00 9.89
N PHE A 32 -2.04 4.07 9.17
CA PHE A 32 -1.39 3.33 8.08
C PHE A 32 -0.86 4.26 6.99
N SER A 33 -1.64 5.28 6.62
CA SER A 33 -1.21 6.27 5.62
C SER A 33 0.05 7.02 6.06
N SER A 34 0.16 7.35 7.36
CA SER A 34 1.37 7.95 7.93
C SER A 34 2.56 6.98 7.90
N GLU A 35 2.36 5.73 8.29
CA GLU A 35 3.43 4.70 8.28
C GLU A 35 3.95 4.42 6.86
N VAL A 36 3.06 4.41 5.87
CA VAL A 36 3.40 4.28 4.45
C VAL A 36 4.23 5.47 3.99
N ALA A 37 3.85 6.70 4.34
CA ALA A 37 4.62 7.90 3.99
C ALA A 37 6.04 7.83 4.57
N GLU A 38 6.20 7.36 5.81
CA GLU A 38 7.51 7.12 6.40
C GLU A 38 8.30 6.01 5.68
N GLY A 39 7.64 4.91 5.31
CA GLY A 39 8.26 3.83 4.53
C GLY A 39 8.74 4.29 3.15
N LEU A 40 7.96 5.13 2.46
CA LEU A 40 8.36 5.75 1.19
C LEU A 40 9.57 6.67 1.37
N ALA A 41 9.59 7.47 2.45
CA ALA A 41 10.73 8.33 2.76
C ALA A 41 12.01 7.52 3.05
N ARG A 42 11.90 6.40 3.78
CA ARG A 42 13.02 5.48 4.01
C ARG A 42 13.49 4.82 2.73
N LEU A 43 12.56 4.37 1.87
CA LEU A 43 12.89 3.79 0.56
C LEU A 43 13.66 4.79 -0.32
N ALA A 44 13.28 6.07 -0.30
CA ALA A 44 13.97 7.11 -1.04
C ALA A 44 15.42 7.36 -0.56
N GLN A 45 15.70 7.11 0.73
CA GLN A 45 17.03 7.28 1.33
C GLN A 45 17.87 5.98 1.29
N ALA A 46 17.28 4.85 0.93
CA ALA A 46 17.94 3.55 0.93
C ALA A 46 18.96 3.44 -0.22
N ASN A 47 20.24 3.22 0.13
CA ASN A 47 21.35 3.18 -0.83
C ASN A 47 21.98 1.80 -1.03
N SER A 48 21.57 0.78 -0.26
CA SER A 48 22.06 -0.59 -0.39
C SER A 48 20.94 -1.51 -0.87
N ALA A 49 21.30 -2.56 -1.63
CA ALA A 49 20.35 -3.58 -2.08
C ALA A 49 19.54 -4.18 -0.92
N THR A 50 20.20 -4.45 0.22
CA THR A 50 19.55 -4.97 1.42
C THR A 50 18.54 -3.99 2.01
N ALA A 51 18.90 -2.70 2.13
CA ALA A 51 17.99 -1.69 2.66
C ALA A 51 16.80 -1.46 1.72
N ILE A 52 17.04 -1.37 0.42
CA ILE A 52 15.99 -1.20 -0.59
C ILE A 52 15.02 -2.39 -0.55
N ALA A 53 15.54 -3.62 -0.48
CA ALA A 53 14.70 -4.82 -0.38
C ALA A 53 13.86 -4.83 0.91
N ALA A 54 14.43 -4.38 2.03
CA ALA A 54 13.73 -4.30 3.31
C ALA A 54 12.58 -3.29 3.28
N GLU A 55 12.81 -2.09 2.71
CA GLU A 55 11.75 -1.08 2.61
C GLU A 55 10.65 -1.49 1.63
N PHE A 56 10.98 -2.10 0.49
CA PHE A 56 9.96 -2.69 -0.39
C PHE A 56 9.18 -3.82 0.30
N HIS A 57 9.83 -4.65 1.11
CA HIS A 57 9.15 -5.71 1.87
C HIS A 57 8.15 -5.14 2.87
N PHE A 58 8.54 -4.10 3.60
CA PHE A 58 7.67 -3.37 4.52
C PHE A 58 6.45 -2.79 3.79
N LEU A 59 6.68 -2.03 2.72
CA LEU A 59 5.62 -1.41 1.93
C LEU A 59 4.68 -2.44 1.27
N LYS A 60 5.22 -3.59 0.86
CA LYS A 60 4.40 -4.71 0.37
C LYS A 60 3.43 -5.22 1.44
N GLY A 61 3.92 -5.40 2.68
CA GLY A 61 3.08 -5.84 3.80
C GLY A 61 1.98 -4.84 4.11
N ALA A 62 2.30 -3.54 4.13
CA ALA A 62 1.33 -2.47 4.32
C ALA A 62 0.26 -2.47 3.22
N ALA A 63 0.67 -2.61 1.95
CA ALA A 63 -0.26 -2.64 0.81
C ALA A 63 -1.23 -3.84 0.91
N LEU A 64 -0.73 -5.04 1.22
CA LEU A 64 -1.57 -6.23 1.38
C LEU A 64 -2.56 -6.11 2.56
N ASN A 65 -2.14 -5.51 3.67
CA ASN A 65 -3.04 -5.29 4.80
C ASN A 65 -4.21 -4.35 4.47
N LEU A 66 -4.01 -3.44 3.51
CA LEU A 66 -5.02 -2.49 3.05
C LEU A 66 -5.77 -2.97 1.79
N GLY A 67 -5.49 -4.18 1.29
CA GLY A 67 -6.10 -4.69 0.05
C GLY A 67 -5.62 -4.00 -1.23
N LEU A 68 -4.44 -3.36 -1.22
CA LEU A 68 -3.89 -2.62 -2.35
C LEU A 68 -3.00 -3.54 -3.22
N ASP A 69 -3.61 -4.51 -3.89
CA ASP A 69 -2.90 -5.59 -4.58
C ASP A 69 -1.92 -5.11 -5.67
N GLU A 70 -2.31 -4.10 -6.45
CA GLU A 70 -1.41 -3.55 -7.48
C GLU A 70 -0.16 -2.89 -6.87
N VAL A 71 -0.34 -2.16 -5.78
CA VAL A 71 0.78 -1.58 -5.02
C VAL A 71 1.66 -2.68 -4.44
N ALA A 72 1.05 -3.74 -3.89
CA ALA A 72 1.78 -4.89 -3.37
C ALA A 72 2.62 -5.59 -4.46
N GLN A 73 2.13 -5.68 -5.70
CA GLN A 73 2.87 -6.22 -6.84
C GLN A 73 4.07 -5.35 -7.22
N ILE A 74 3.91 -4.02 -7.24
CA ILE A 74 5.03 -3.07 -7.47
C ILE A 74 6.11 -3.28 -6.42
N CYS A 75 5.71 -3.34 -5.14
CA CYS A 75 6.62 -3.57 -4.02
C CYS A 75 7.32 -4.92 -4.11
N ALA A 76 6.58 -6.00 -4.42
CA ALA A 76 7.15 -7.33 -4.58
C ALA A 76 8.20 -7.37 -5.70
N LYS A 77 7.95 -6.69 -6.82
CA LYS A 77 8.93 -6.60 -7.90
C LYS A 77 10.16 -5.79 -7.50
N GLY A 78 9.97 -4.71 -6.75
CA GLY A 78 11.06 -3.90 -6.22
C GLY A 78 11.95 -4.68 -5.24
N GLU A 79 11.32 -5.45 -4.35
CA GLU A 79 11.98 -6.34 -3.38
C GLU A 79 12.82 -7.42 -4.10
N GLU A 80 12.24 -8.09 -5.10
CA GLU A 80 12.94 -9.09 -5.92
C GLU A 80 14.13 -8.48 -6.66
N ASN A 81 13.92 -7.36 -7.36
CA ASN A 81 14.95 -6.69 -8.12
C ASN A 81 16.12 -6.27 -7.22
N ALA A 82 15.84 -5.70 -6.04
CA ALA A 82 16.86 -5.32 -5.09
C ALA A 82 17.68 -6.51 -4.60
N ARG A 83 17.03 -7.64 -4.26
CA ARG A 83 17.71 -8.89 -3.85
C ARG A 83 18.63 -9.44 -4.93
N ASN A 84 18.26 -9.25 -6.19
CA ASN A 84 19.02 -9.72 -7.36
C ASN A 84 20.04 -8.70 -7.87
N GLY A 85 20.20 -7.55 -7.21
CA GLY A 85 21.12 -6.48 -7.66
C GLY A 85 20.68 -5.77 -8.94
N VAL A 86 19.39 -5.87 -9.29
CA VAL A 86 18.77 -5.19 -10.44
C VAL A 86 18.30 -3.80 -10.02
N MET A 87 18.33 -2.85 -10.96
CA MET A 87 17.84 -1.48 -10.72
C MET A 87 16.35 -1.47 -10.36
N THR A 88 15.98 -0.72 -9.32
CA THR A 88 14.60 -0.61 -8.82
C THR A 88 13.95 0.74 -9.10
N GLU A 89 14.56 1.59 -9.95
CA GLU A 89 14.11 2.97 -10.16
C GLU A 89 12.67 3.07 -10.66
N ALA A 90 12.27 2.19 -11.59
CA ALA A 90 10.90 2.13 -12.06
C ALA A 90 9.90 1.77 -10.94
N GLN A 91 10.25 0.83 -10.06
CA GLN A 91 9.40 0.45 -8.93
C GLN A 91 9.36 1.54 -7.86
N ARG A 92 10.48 2.23 -7.60
CA ARG A 92 10.53 3.35 -6.65
C ARG A 92 9.67 4.52 -7.13
N LEU A 93 9.73 4.86 -8.42
CA LEU A 93 8.88 5.89 -9.01
C LEU A 93 7.40 5.49 -8.91
N ALA A 94 7.06 4.29 -9.40
CA ALA A 94 5.69 3.80 -9.40
C ALA A 94 5.08 3.73 -7.98
N VAL A 95 5.81 3.22 -6.98
CA VAL A 95 5.28 3.11 -5.61
C VAL A 95 5.12 4.47 -4.93
N THR A 96 5.99 5.43 -5.24
CA THR A 96 5.92 6.81 -4.70
C THR A 96 4.68 7.55 -5.22
N GLU A 97 4.24 7.24 -6.44
CA GLU A 97 3.03 7.83 -7.04
C GLU A 97 1.77 7.07 -6.65
N GLN A 98 1.79 5.74 -6.79
CA GLN A 98 0.58 4.91 -6.70
C GLN A 98 0.12 4.68 -5.27
N PHE A 99 1.04 4.49 -4.32
CA PHE A 99 0.66 4.15 -2.94
C PHE A 99 -0.09 5.30 -2.26
N PRO A 100 0.40 6.56 -2.26
CA PRO A 100 -0.35 7.67 -1.66
C PRO A 100 -1.72 7.89 -2.32
N ALA A 101 -1.80 7.74 -3.65
CA ALA A 101 -3.06 7.87 -4.39
C ALA A 101 -4.07 6.79 -3.97
N SER A 102 -3.65 5.53 -3.86
CA SER A 102 -4.48 4.42 -3.42
C SER A 102 -4.93 4.57 -1.95
N CYS A 103 -4.05 5.05 -1.05
CA CYS A 103 -4.45 5.37 0.33
C CYS A 103 -5.51 6.48 0.38
N GLN A 104 -5.33 7.54 -0.41
CA GLN A 104 -6.31 8.63 -0.49
C GLN A 104 -7.66 8.13 -1.01
N GLU A 105 -7.64 7.28 -2.04
CA GLU A 105 -8.85 6.68 -2.60
C GLU A 105 -9.58 5.83 -1.55
N LEU A 106 -8.85 4.92 -0.87
CA LEU A 106 -9.37 4.06 0.18
C LEU A 106 -10.00 4.90 1.31
N SER A 107 -9.27 5.88 1.85
CA SER A 107 -9.74 6.75 2.92
C SER A 107 -10.99 7.56 2.52
N SER A 108 -11.13 7.90 1.24
CA SER A 108 -12.30 8.63 0.75
C SER A 108 -13.54 7.76 0.52
N GLN A 109 -13.35 6.47 0.18
CA GLN A 109 -14.45 5.60 -0.29
C GLN A 109 -14.91 4.57 0.73
N TRP A 110 -14.11 4.24 1.76
CA TRP A 110 -14.40 3.08 2.62
C TRP A 110 -15.78 3.15 3.30
N ARG A 111 -16.23 4.33 3.74
CA ARG A 111 -17.54 4.47 4.37
C ARG A 111 -18.68 4.15 3.43
N ASP A 112 -18.62 4.64 2.20
CA ASP A 112 -19.66 4.40 1.20
C ASP A 112 -19.66 2.96 0.72
N ARG A 113 -18.48 2.31 0.72
CA ARG A 113 -18.29 0.93 0.26
C ARG A 113 -18.66 -0.12 1.31
N ILE A 114 -18.34 0.15 2.57
CA ILE A 114 -18.58 -0.78 3.69
C ILE A 114 -19.89 -0.47 4.41
N GLY A 115 -20.24 0.81 4.60
CA GLY A 115 -21.44 1.25 5.33
C GLY A 115 -22.76 1.19 4.53
N ALA A 116 -22.73 0.80 3.25
CA ALA A 116 -23.93 0.62 2.42
C ALA A 116 -24.60 -0.76 2.57
N ASN A 117 -24.22 -1.57 3.56
CA ASN A 117 -24.84 -2.87 3.87
C ASN A 117 -25.76 -2.81 5.10
#